data_AF-A0AAU5BS75-F1
#
_entry.id   AF-A0AAU5BS75-F1
#
_cell.length_a   1.000
_cell.length_b   1.000
_cell.length_c   1.000
_cell.angle_alpha   90.00
_cell.angle_beta   90.00
_cell.angle_gamma   90.00
#
_symmetry.space_group_name_H-M   'P 1'
#
loop_
_entity.id
_entity.type
_entity.pdbx_description
1 polymer ?
#
loop_
_entity_poly.entity_id
_entity_poly.type
_entity_poly.pdbx_seq_one_letter_code
_entity_poly.pdbx_strand_id
1 'polypeptide(L)'
;MSLKYQYRATRGGKKDLIRDARPGDTVYVINEHSDRGMSYSVRVVTNERSWPSGVLMVECPATGATWSITQLLASEREVYGQQPAGLPNRAARVRHADYNQDAELARQEVSDRLVDSKAVDLAQHYKRLARR
;
A
#
# COMPACT_ATOMS: atom_id res chain seq x y z
N MET A 1 14.91 14.72 -19.67
CA MET A 1 15.02 15.50 -18.42
C MET A 1 14.50 14.60 -17.31
N SER A 2 15.21 14.51 -16.19
CA SER A 2 14.78 13.73 -15.03
C SER A 2 13.73 14.50 -14.24
N LEU A 3 12.86 13.78 -13.53
CA LEU A 3 11.96 14.39 -12.54
C LEU A 3 12.76 15.15 -11.48
N LYS A 4 12.23 16.29 -11.04
CA LYS A 4 12.70 16.99 -9.85
C LYS A 4 12.39 16.17 -8.60
N TYR A 5 13.11 16.46 -7.53
CA TYR A 5 12.89 15.83 -6.24
C TYR A 5 11.45 16.03 -5.74
N GLN A 6 10.91 17.25 -5.88
CA GLN A 6 9.60 17.62 -5.35
C GLN A 6 8.87 18.59 -6.27
N TYR A 7 7.56 18.41 -6.36
CA TYR A 7 6.61 19.29 -7.03
C TYR A 7 5.53 19.70 -6.03
N ARG A 8 5.19 20.98 -6.02
CA ARG A 8 4.12 21.56 -5.19
C ARG A 8 2.94 21.98 -6.04
N ALA A 9 1.74 21.98 -5.48
CA ALA A 9 0.48 22.36 -6.12
C ALA A 9 0.35 23.88 -6.45
N THR A 10 1.44 24.52 -6.86
CA THR A 10 1.45 25.88 -7.41
C THR A 10 1.31 25.85 -8.93
N ARG A 11 0.96 26.98 -9.55
CA ARG A 11 0.93 27.08 -11.02
C ARG A 11 2.28 26.72 -11.66
N GLY A 12 3.38 27.14 -11.04
CA GLY A 12 4.74 26.80 -11.47
C GLY A 12 5.06 25.32 -11.33
N GLY A 13 4.73 24.72 -10.18
CA GLY A 13 4.97 23.30 -9.93
C GLY A 13 4.17 22.39 -10.86
N LYS A 14 2.92 22.73 -11.18
CA LYS A 14 2.11 22.03 -12.20
C LYS A 14 2.77 22.09 -13.58
N LYS A 15 3.25 23.26 -14.00
CA LYS A 15 3.90 23.45 -15.31
C LYS A 15 5.21 22.68 -15.41
N ASP A 16 6.02 22.71 -14.35
CA ASP A 16 7.26 21.95 -14.26
C ASP A 16 6.99 20.44 -14.33
N LEU A 17 6.00 19.95 -13.57
CA LEU A 17 5.64 18.54 -13.55
C LEU A 17 5.20 18.03 -14.93
N ILE A 18 4.36 18.80 -15.64
CA ILE A 18 3.93 18.44 -17.01
C ILE A 18 5.13 18.42 -17.97
N ARG A 19 6.06 19.38 -17.85
CA ARG A 19 7.23 19.47 -18.73
C ARG A 19 8.16 18.27 -18.54
N ASP A 20 8.42 17.94 -17.28
CA ASP A 20 9.44 16.99 -16.88
C ASP A 20 8.93 15.53 -16.97
N ALA A 21 7.65 15.29 -16.68
CA ALA A 21 7.07 13.95 -16.67
C ALA A 21 7.11 13.26 -18.04
N ARG A 22 7.43 11.97 -18.02
CA ARG A 22 7.43 11.07 -19.17
C ARG A 22 6.69 9.78 -18.81
N PRO A 23 6.09 9.09 -19.80
CA PRO A 23 5.52 7.78 -19.55
C PRO A 23 6.56 6.79 -19.02
N GLY A 24 6.16 5.98 -18.05
CA GLY A 24 7.04 5.07 -17.31
C GLY A 24 7.69 5.70 -16.08
N ASP A 25 7.63 7.03 -15.93
CA ASP A 25 8.16 7.68 -14.74
C ASP A 25 7.36 7.27 -13.49
N THR A 26 8.07 7.18 -12.38
CA THR A 26 7.47 6.88 -11.08
C THR A 26 7.44 8.15 -10.23
N VAL A 27 6.27 8.45 -9.70
CA VAL A 27 6.04 9.54 -8.75
C VAL A 27 5.55 8.99 -7.41
N TYR A 28 6.00 9.63 -6.34
CA TYR A 28 5.77 9.20 -4.97
C TYR A 28 4.94 10.24 -4.23
N VAL A 29 3.98 9.77 -3.46
CA VAL A 29 3.09 10.60 -2.65
C VAL A 29 3.26 10.21 -1.19
N ILE A 30 3.54 11.19 -0.32
CA ILE A 30 3.63 10.96 1.11
C ILE A 30 2.22 11.06 1.70
N ASN A 31 1.82 10.03 2.43
CA ASN A 31 0.53 9.94 3.11
C ASN A 31 0.81 10.03 4.62
N GLU A 32 0.19 11.01 5.27
CA GLU A 32 0.23 11.15 6.72
C GLU A 32 -0.98 10.47 7.34
N HIS A 33 -0.75 9.59 8.32
CA HIS A 33 -1.79 8.88 9.06
C HIS A 33 -1.72 9.31 10.52
N SER A 34 -2.87 9.67 11.11
CA SER A 34 -2.95 10.16 12.48
C SER A 34 -2.52 9.11 13.52
N ASP A 35 -2.66 7.83 13.22
CA ASP A 35 -2.43 6.70 14.12
C ASP A 35 -1.15 5.90 13.79
N ARG A 36 -0.66 5.96 12.54
CA ARG A 36 0.37 5.03 11.99
C ARG A 36 1.59 5.72 11.41
N GLY A 37 1.71 7.03 11.62
CA GLY A 37 2.80 7.86 11.11
C GLY A 37 2.78 8.00 9.57
N MET A 38 3.89 8.46 9.00
CA MET A 38 4.00 8.70 7.56
C MET A 38 4.28 7.42 6.76
N SER A 39 3.75 7.36 5.54
CA SER A 39 4.04 6.31 4.56
C SER A 39 4.10 6.92 3.17
N TYR A 40 4.59 6.19 2.17
CA TYR A 40 4.50 6.64 0.78
C TYR A 40 3.69 5.69 -0.08
N SER A 41 3.01 6.24 -1.09
CA SER A 41 2.36 5.49 -2.16
C SER A 41 3.06 5.78 -3.48
N VAL A 42 3.06 4.77 -4.35
CA VAL A 42 3.66 4.84 -5.68
C VAL A 42 2.57 5.13 -6.71
N ARG A 43 2.91 5.96 -7.69
CA ARG A 43 2.08 6.30 -8.85
C ARG A 43 2.97 6.21 -10.10
N VAL A 44 2.45 5.64 -11.17
CA VAL A 44 3.20 5.43 -12.43
C VAL A 44 2.57 6.29 -13.51
N VAL A 45 3.37 7.10 -14.20
CA VAL A 45 2.92 7.91 -15.32
C VAL A 45 2.68 6.99 -16.51
N THR A 46 1.46 6.99 -17.05
CA THR A 46 1.09 6.13 -18.17
C THR A 46 1.29 6.84 -19.52
N ASN A 47 1.18 6.09 -20.62
CA ASN A 47 1.19 6.66 -21.98
C ASN A 47 -0.13 7.40 -22.32
N GLU A 48 -1.16 7.25 -21.49
CA GLU A 48 -2.48 7.81 -21.75
C GLU A 48 -2.53 9.30 -21.40
N ARG A 49 -3.43 10.02 -22.06
CA ARG A 49 -3.63 11.45 -21.85
C ARG A 49 -5.09 11.74 -21.51
N SER A 50 -5.31 12.57 -20.49
CA SER A 50 -6.65 13.01 -20.12
C SER A 50 -7.25 13.91 -21.19
N TRP A 51 -8.48 13.61 -21.60
CA TRP A 51 -9.28 14.50 -22.43
C TRP A 51 -10.04 15.51 -21.55
N PRO A 52 -10.15 16.80 -21.90
CA PRO A 52 -9.61 17.50 -23.08
C PRO A 52 -8.23 18.15 -22.86
N SER A 53 -7.64 18.06 -21.66
CA SER A 53 -6.42 18.81 -21.30
C SER A 53 -5.14 18.32 -21.97
N GLY A 54 -5.12 17.09 -22.50
CA GLY A 54 -3.97 16.48 -23.18
C GLY A 54 -2.79 16.13 -22.26
N VAL A 55 -3.02 16.17 -20.94
CA VAL A 55 -2.01 15.93 -19.90
C VAL A 55 -1.89 14.43 -19.61
N LEU A 56 -0.68 13.96 -19.28
CA LEU A 56 -0.43 12.56 -18.96
C LEU A 56 -1.26 12.08 -17.75
N MET A 57 -1.71 10.84 -17.86
CA MET A 57 -2.39 10.12 -16.78
C MET A 57 -1.35 9.44 -15.88
N VAL A 58 -1.77 9.18 -14.64
CA VAL A 58 -1.01 8.48 -13.62
C VAL A 58 -1.90 7.40 -13.06
N GLU A 59 -1.32 6.23 -12.85
CA GLU A 59 -2.01 5.06 -12.33
C GLU A 59 -1.47 4.69 -10.95
N CYS A 60 -2.36 4.25 -10.06
CA CYS A 60 -2.00 3.56 -8.84
C CYS A 60 -1.84 2.05 -9.14
N PRO A 61 -0.63 1.48 -9.13
CA PRO A 61 -0.42 0.07 -9.42
C PRO A 61 -1.06 -0.87 -8.37
N ALA A 62 -1.40 -0.35 -7.17
CA ALA A 62 -2.05 -1.14 -6.13
C ALA A 62 -3.57 -1.25 -6.30
N THR A 63 -4.22 -0.29 -6.96
CA THR A 63 -5.70 -0.22 -7.06
C THR A 63 -6.22 -0.11 -8.48
N GLY A 64 -5.35 0.10 -9.49
CA GLY A 64 -5.74 0.38 -10.87
C GLY A 64 -6.41 1.74 -11.07
N ALA A 65 -6.46 2.58 -10.03
CA ALA A 65 -7.13 3.88 -10.12
C ALA A 65 -6.25 4.87 -10.90
N THR A 66 -6.87 5.62 -11.81
CA THR A 66 -6.17 6.54 -12.72
C THR A 66 -6.63 7.99 -12.51
N TRP A 67 -5.69 8.92 -12.62
CA TRP A 67 -5.94 10.36 -12.53
C TRP A 67 -5.02 11.11 -13.49
N SER A 68 -5.37 12.34 -13.88
CA SER A 68 -4.38 13.19 -14.54
C SER A 68 -3.29 13.61 -13.55
N ILE A 69 -2.06 13.79 -14.03
CA ILE A 69 -0.91 14.14 -13.17
C ILE A 69 -1.11 15.48 -12.42
N THR A 70 -1.87 16.39 -13.02
CA THR A 70 -2.20 17.69 -12.41
C THR A 70 -3.31 17.58 -11.36
N GLN A 71 -4.27 16.66 -11.54
CA GLN A 71 -5.27 16.36 -10.52
C GLN A 71 -4.61 15.68 -9.32
N LEU A 72 -3.72 14.71 -9.55
CA LEU A 72 -2.93 14.08 -8.49
C LEU A 72 -2.16 15.12 -7.65
N LEU A 73 -1.43 16.02 -8.32
CA LEU A 73 -0.70 17.08 -7.62
C LEU A 73 -1.64 18.04 -6.87
N ALA A 74 -2.84 18.30 -7.39
CA ALA A 74 -3.80 19.16 -6.73
C ALA A 74 -4.43 18.51 -5.49
N SER A 75 -4.71 17.20 -5.52
CA SER A 75 -5.29 16.47 -4.40
C SER A 75 -4.28 16.27 -3.27
N GLU A 76 -3.07 15.84 -3.62
CA GLU A 76 -2.03 15.48 -2.63
C GLU A 76 -1.21 16.69 -2.16
N ARG A 77 -1.37 17.84 -2.82
CA ARG A 77 -0.63 19.11 -2.61
C ARG A 77 0.85 19.04 -2.94
N GLU A 78 1.49 17.88 -2.77
CA GLU A 78 2.90 17.64 -3.08
C GLU A 78 3.11 16.23 -3.67
N VAL A 79 4.03 16.14 -4.62
CA VAL A 79 4.43 14.88 -5.27
C VAL A 79 5.95 14.86 -5.41
N TYR A 80 6.56 13.71 -5.23
CA TYR A 80 8.01 13.52 -5.22
C TYR A 80 8.45 12.68 -6.42
N GLY A 81 9.53 13.09 -7.09
CA GLY A 81 10.10 12.34 -8.23
C GLY A 81 11.11 11.27 -7.83
N GLN A 82 11.45 11.20 -6.55
CA GLN A 82 12.35 10.21 -5.97
C GLN A 82 11.68 9.52 -4.79
N GLN A 83 12.07 8.27 -4.54
CA GLN A 83 11.56 7.50 -3.41
C GLN A 83 11.96 8.21 -2.11
N PRO A 84 11.01 8.56 -1.23
CA PRO A 84 11.35 9.17 0.05
C PRO A 84 12.07 8.16 0.94
N ALA A 85 13.25 8.55 1.44
CA ALA A 85 14.07 7.72 2.30
C ALA A 85 13.45 7.56 3.69
N GLY A 86 13.57 6.36 4.28
CA GLY A 86 13.11 6.08 5.65
C GLY A 86 11.59 5.98 5.84
N LEU A 87 10.79 6.16 4.79
CA LEU A 87 9.35 5.95 4.84
C LEU A 87 8.97 4.55 4.33
N PRO A 88 8.00 3.86 4.96
CA PRO A 88 7.51 2.58 4.48
C PRO A 88 6.51 2.76 3.31
N ASN A 89 6.54 1.84 2.36
CA ASN A 89 5.55 1.78 1.29
C ASN A 89 4.18 1.37 1.86
N ARG A 90 3.15 2.15 1.58
CA ARG A 90 1.75 1.89 1.99
C ARG A 90 1.26 0.54 1.50
N ALA A 91 1.56 0.15 0.25
CA ALA A 91 1.13 -1.13 -0.30
C ALA A 91 1.82 -2.32 0.38
N ALA A 92 3.09 -2.17 0.75
CA ALA A 92 3.82 -3.19 1.51
C ALA A 92 3.30 -3.32 2.94
N ARG A 93 2.92 -2.19 3.57
CA ARG A 93 2.30 -2.18 4.91
C ARG A 93 0.97 -2.92 4.96
N VAL A 94 0.09 -2.73 3.98
CA VAL A 94 -1.19 -3.45 3.90
C VAL A 94 -0.92 -4.96 3.83
N ARG A 95 -0.06 -5.40 2.91
CA ARG A 95 0.32 -6.81 2.81
C ARG A 95 0.90 -7.36 4.12
N HIS A 96 1.75 -6.61 4.82
CA HIS A 96 2.28 -7.04 6.12
C HIS A 96 1.21 -7.19 7.21
N ALA A 97 0.22 -6.28 7.25
CA ALA A 97 -0.90 -6.41 8.18
C ALA A 97 -1.76 -7.63 7.86
N ASP A 98 -2.06 -7.84 6.58
CA ASP A 98 -2.81 -9.01 6.09
C ASP A 98 -2.08 -10.32 6.43
N TYR A 99 -0.77 -10.39 6.17
CA TYR A 99 0.05 -11.56 6.54
C TYR A 99 0.07 -11.84 8.04
N ASN A 100 0.14 -10.81 8.87
CA ASN A 100 0.11 -10.98 10.32
C ASN A 100 -1.25 -11.49 10.79
N GLN A 101 -2.34 -10.97 10.21
CA GLN A 101 -3.70 -11.40 10.54
C GLN A 101 -3.95 -12.86 10.11
N ASP A 102 -3.52 -13.24 8.90
CA ASP A 102 -3.59 -14.63 8.43
C ASP A 102 -2.73 -15.56 9.29
N ALA A 103 -1.55 -15.11 9.71
CA ALA A 103 -0.68 -15.88 10.61
C ALA A 103 -1.28 -16.03 12.01
N GLU A 104 -2.00 -15.02 12.53
CA GLU A 104 -2.72 -15.09 13.80
C GLU A 104 -3.90 -16.06 13.73
N LEU A 105 -4.69 -16.02 12.65
CA LEU A 105 -5.78 -16.97 12.42
C LEU A 105 -5.26 -18.41 12.30
N ALA A 106 -4.17 -18.62 11.55
CA ALA A 106 -3.54 -19.93 11.44
C ALA A 106 -3.01 -20.43 12.79
N ARG A 107 -2.47 -19.54 13.63
CA ARG A 107 -2.05 -19.89 15.00
C ARG A 107 -3.22 -20.26 15.89
N GLN A 108 -4.34 -19.55 15.79
CA GLN A 108 -5.57 -19.88 16.51
C GLN A 108 -6.09 -21.26 16.10
N GLU A 109 -6.15 -21.55 14.80
CA GLU A 109 -6.62 -22.85 14.30
C GLU A 109 -5.73 -24.02 14.78
N VAL A 110 -4.41 -23.85 14.79
CA VAL A 110 -3.48 -24.86 15.33
C VAL A 110 -3.66 -25.02 16.83
N SER A 111 -3.87 -23.92 17.56
CA SER A 111 -4.16 -23.96 19.00
C SER A 111 -5.46 -24.71 19.29
N ASP A 112 -6.53 -24.43 18.56
CA ASP A 112 -7.83 -25.07 18.74
C ASP A 112 -7.76 -26.58 18.46
N ARG A 113 -7.09 -26.99 17.38
CA ARG A 113 -6.83 -28.42 17.11
C ARG A 113 -6.01 -29.10 18.21
N LEU A 114 -5.05 -28.40 18.81
CA LEU A 114 -4.27 -28.90 19.95
C LEU A 114 -5.11 -29.07 21.21
N VAL A 115 -6.08 -28.19 21.45
CA VAL A 115 -7.03 -28.31 22.56
C VAL A 115 -7.95 -29.50 22.36
N ASP A 116 -8.49 -29.69 21.16
CA ASP A 116 -9.38 -30.82 20.85
C ASP A 116 -8.65 -32.17 20.97
N SER A 117 -7.42 -32.26 20.46
CA SER A 117 -6.62 -33.49 20.60
C SER A 117 -6.33 -33.85 22.06
N LYS A 118 -5.99 -32.86 22.90
CA LYS A 118 -5.77 -33.07 24.34
C LYS A 118 -7.06 -33.44 25.07
N ALA A 119 -8.20 -32.86 24.70
CA ALA A 119 -9.49 -33.20 25.29
C ALA A 119 -9.90 -34.64 24.95
N VAL A 120 -9.66 -35.09 23.70
CA VAL A 120 -9.91 -36.46 23.27
C VAL A 120 -9.00 -37.46 23.99
N ASP A 121 -7.70 -37.17 24.09
CA ASP A 121 -6.74 -38.04 24.79
C ASP A 121 -7.06 -38.16 26.28
N LEU A 122 -7.44 -37.06 26.91
CA LEU A 122 -7.84 -37.04 28.32
C LEU A 122 -9.15 -37.80 28.55
N ALA A 123 -10.15 -37.64 27.68
CA ALA A 123 -11.39 -38.41 27.72
C ALA A 123 -11.14 -39.93 27.53
N GLN A 124 -10.22 -40.31 26.64
CA GLN A 124 -9.82 -41.70 26.47
C GLN A 124 -9.09 -42.25 27.71
N HIS A 125 -8.23 -41.44 28.34
CA HIS A 125 -7.51 -41.82 29.54
C HIS A 125 -8.47 -42.12 30.71
N TYR A 126 -9.46 -41.25 30.96
CA TYR A 126 -10.49 -41.50 31.98
C TYR A 126 -11.39 -42.69 31.66
N LYS A 127 -11.76 -42.91 30.38
CA LYS A 127 -12.50 -44.12 29.97
C LYS A 127 -11.73 -45.41 30.24
N ARG A 128 -10.40 -45.41 30.12
CA ARG A 128 -9.56 -46.58 30.43
C ARG A 128 -9.46 -46.82 31.93
N LEU A 129 -9.34 -45.76 32.73
CA LEU A 129 -9.31 -45.85 34.20
C LEU A 129 -10.65 -46.34 34.77
N ALA A 130 -11.78 -45.90 34.23
CA ALA A 130 -13.12 -46.30 34.69
C ALA A 130 -13.51 -47.75 34.31
N ARG A 131 -12.72 -48.43 33.48
CA ARG A 131 -12.92 -49.83 33.07
C ARG A 131 -12.07 -50.83 33.85
N ARG A 132 -11.25 -50.36 34.79
CA ARG A 132 -10.55 -51.19 35.79
C ARG A 132 -11.29 -51.13 37.11
#